data_AF-A0A9P5QCF2-F1
#
_entry.id   AF-A0A9P5QCF2-F1
#
_cell.length_a   1.000
_cell.length_b   1.000
_cell.length_c   1.000
_cell.angle_alpha   90.00
_cell.angle_beta   90.00
_cell.angle_gamma   90.00
#
_symmetry.space_group_name_H-M   'P 1'
#
loop_
_entity.id
_entity.type
_entity.pdbx_description
1 polymer ?
#
loop_
_entity_poly.entity_id
_entity_poly.type
_entity_poly.pdbx_seq_one_letter_code
_entity_poly.pdbx_strand_id
1 'polypeptide(L)'
;MLSGQSIFSKNRTTPDFAPVEAYGMGWLLTSYKENVLYTHSSGINGYTANLAVYPDSELVIAHLANSDRAYLSLFSYYIADEIFGLPKTADWAEDAVNTSRSMFEARAGLMK
;
A
#
# COMPACT_ATOMS: atom_id res chain seq x y z
N MET A 1 15.13 24.49 -16.98
CA MET A 1 14.65 23.88 -15.72
C MET A 1 14.46 22.40 -15.97
N LEU A 2 14.92 21.52 -15.08
CA LEU A 2 14.65 20.08 -15.17
C LEU A 2 13.28 19.82 -14.53
N SER A 3 12.36 19.18 -15.26
CA SER A 3 11.09 18.72 -14.70
C SER A 3 11.27 17.35 -14.05
N GLY A 4 10.52 17.10 -12.97
CA GLY A 4 10.42 15.75 -12.40
C GLY A 4 9.79 14.81 -13.41
N GLN A 5 10.39 13.64 -13.58
CA GLN A 5 9.88 12.56 -14.43
C GLN A 5 9.54 11.38 -13.54
N SER A 6 8.42 10.71 -13.81
CA SER A 6 8.03 9.48 -13.13
C SER A 6 7.74 8.39 -14.15
N ILE A 7 8.12 7.16 -13.81
CA ILE A 7 7.78 5.95 -14.56
C ILE A 7 6.40 5.39 -14.19
N PHE A 8 5.74 6.00 -13.20
CA PHE A 8 4.44 5.58 -12.71
C PHE A 8 3.42 6.68 -13.00
N SER A 9 2.23 6.28 -13.47
CA SER A 9 1.10 7.18 -13.68
C SER A 9 -0.14 6.57 -13.05
N LYS A 10 -0.78 7.31 -12.15
CA LYS A 10 -2.03 6.89 -11.53
C LYS A 10 -3.20 7.12 -12.50
N ASN A 11 -4.01 6.08 -12.73
CA ASN A 11 -5.16 6.13 -13.63
C ASN A 11 -6.52 6.20 -12.91
N ARG A 12 -6.53 6.19 -11.57
CA ARG A 12 -7.76 6.26 -10.75
C ARG A 12 -7.53 7.18 -9.56
N THR A 13 -8.43 8.12 -9.35
CA THR A 13 -8.43 8.97 -8.15
C THR A 13 -9.41 8.42 -7.12
N THR A 14 -9.03 8.51 -5.86
CA THR A 14 -9.85 8.13 -4.70
C THR A 14 -9.64 9.22 -3.64
N PRO A 15 -10.68 9.59 -2.86
CA PRO A 15 -10.57 10.71 -1.91
C PRO A 15 -9.44 10.58 -0.89
N ASP A 16 -9.13 9.34 -0.50
CA ASP A 16 -8.11 9.05 0.51
C ASP A 16 -6.68 9.21 0.03
N PHE A 17 -6.44 9.40 -1.27
CA PHE A 17 -5.09 9.42 -1.82
C PHE A 17 -4.86 10.64 -2.70
N ALA A 18 -3.59 11.04 -2.84
CA ALA A 18 -3.22 12.05 -3.81
C ALA A 18 -3.75 11.70 -5.22
N PRO A 19 -4.18 12.71 -6.00
CA PRO A 19 -4.63 12.50 -7.38
C PRO A 19 -3.47 12.09 -8.31
N VAL A 20 -2.22 12.31 -7.89
CA VAL A 20 -1.00 11.93 -8.60
C VAL A 20 -0.16 11.02 -7.71
N GLU A 21 0.37 9.96 -8.30
CA GLU A 21 1.44 9.16 -7.73
C GLU A 21 2.69 9.35 -8.59
N ALA A 22 3.83 9.43 -7.93
CA ALA A 22 5.13 9.51 -8.57
C ALA A 22 6.01 8.33 -8.14
N TYR A 23 7.17 8.20 -8.78
CA TYR A 23 8.14 7.17 -8.47
C TYR A 23 9.52 7.78 -8.57
N GLY A 24 10.34 7.60 -7.54
CA GLY A 24 11.66 8.19 -7.46
C GLY A 24 12.59 7.39 -6.55
N MET A 25 13.82 7.14 -7.02
CA MET A 25 14.87 6.42 -6.26
C MET A 25 14.41 5.09 -5.64
N GLY A 26 13.49 4.37 -6.29
CA GLY A 26 12.95 3.10 -5.80
C GLY A 26 11.68 3.21 -4.98
N TRP A 27 11.13 4.41 -4.74
CA TRP A 27 9.93 4.59 -3.93
C TRP A 27 8.75 5.05 -4.76
N LEU A 28 7.57 4.52 -4.46
CA LEU A 28 6.32 5.13 -4.87
C LEU A 28 6.00 6.27 -3.90
N LEU A 29 5.74 7.46 -4.44
CA LEU A 29 5.54 8.69 -3.69
C LEU A 29 4.09 9.16 -3.89
N THR A 30 3.38 9.35 -2.79
CA THR A 30 1.96 9.74 -2.79
C THR A 30 1.60 10.44 -1.48
N SER A 31 0.30 10.65 -1.25
CA SER A 31 -0.24 10.90 0.08
C SER A 31 -1.39 9.95 0.40
N TYR A 32 -1.58 9.67 1.68
CA TYR A 32 -2.72 8.96 2.22
C TYR A 32 -3.38 9.84 3.30
N LYS A 33 -4.64 10.24 3.06
CA LYS A 33 -5.42 11.15 3.90
C LYS A 33 -4.57 12.32 4.40
N GLU A 34 -4.04 13.06 3.43
CA GLU A 34 -3.19 14.25 3.61
C GLU A 34 -1.80 14.00 4.20
N ASN A 35 -1.45 12.78 4.60
CA ASN A 35 -0.13 12.43 5.08
C ASN A 35 0.77 12.01 3.93
N VAL A 36 1.98 12.58 3.83
CA VAL A 36 2.99 12.17 2.84
C VAL A 36 3.32 10.69 3.06
N LEU A 37 3.29 9.91 1.98
CA LEU A 37 3.52 8.47 2.03
C LEU A 37 4.55 8.07 0.97
N TYR A 38 5.64 7.46 1.42
CA TYR A 38 6.56 6.73 0.55
C TYR A 38 6.33 5.23 0.77
N THR A 39 6.12 4.48 -0.31
CA THR A 39 5.83 3.06 -0.22
C THR A 39 6.64 2.25 -1.21
N HIS A 40 6.99 1.03 -0.79
CA HIS A 40 7.58 0.03 -1.66
C HIS A 40 7.17 -1.36 -1.16
N SER A 41 6.58 -2.14 -2.05
CA SER A 41 6.28 -3.55 -1.81
C SER A 41 7.24 -4.44 -2.61
N SER A 42 7.54 -5.62 -2.09
CA SER A 42 8.32 -6.64 -2.79
C SER A 42 7.66 -8.01 -2.65
N GLY A 43 7.97 -8.89 -3.60
CA GLY A 43 7.50 -10.26 -3.59
C GLY A 43 8.53 -11.18 -4.23
N ILE A 44 8.91 -12.22 -3.51
CA ILE A 44 9.69 -13.35 -4.01
C ILE A 44 8.93 -14.65 -3.72
N ASN A 45 9.43 -15.78 -4.21
CA ASN A 45 8.79 -17.07 -3.99
C ASN A 45 8.63 -17.36 -2.49
N GLY A 46 7.39 -17.39 -2.02
CA GLY A 46 7.02 -17.67 -0.64
C GLY A 46 7.14 -16.51 0.34
N TYR A 47 7.49 -15.28 -0.10
CA TYR A 47 7.62 -14.13 0.79
C TYR A 47 7.16 -12.83 0.15
N THR A 48 6.44 -12.01 0.91
CA THR A 48 6.13 -10.62 0.56
C THR A 48 6.57 -9.68 1.66
N ALA A 49 6.96 -8.46 1.26
CA ALA A 49 7.26 -7.38 2.16
C ALA A 49 6.58 -6.10 1.70
N ASN A 50 6.28 -5.23 2.65
CA ASN A 50 5.83 -3.87 2.37
C ASN A 50 6.41 -2.89 3.38
N LEU A 51 6.79 -1.71 2.91
CA LEU A 51 7.14 -0.56 3.74
C LEU A 51 6.22 0.60 3.40
N ALA A 52 5.65 1.23 4.42
CA ALA A 52 4.94 2.50 4.33
C ALA A 52 5.62 3.49 5.27
N VAL A 53 6.22 4.54 4.70
CA VAL A 53 6.98 5.56 5.41
C VAL A 53 6.19 6.86 5.40
N TYR A 54 5.92 7.38 6.60
CA TYR A 54 5.30 8.67 6.83
C TYR A 54 6.34 9.61 7.45
N PRO A 55 7.15 10.30 6.62
CA PRO A 55 8.34 11.01 7.08
C PRO A 55 8.00 12.15 8.05
N ASP A 56 6.92 12.88 7.79
CA ASP A 56 6.51 14.03 8.60
C ASP A 56 6.05 13.63 10.02
N SER A 57 5.70 12.35 10.20
CA SER A 57 5.28 11.78 11.48
C SER A 57 6.33 10.87 12.11
N GLU A 58 7.53 10.80 11.52
CA GLU A 58 8.63 9.91 11.96
C GLU A 58 8.19 8.43 12.11
N LEU A 59 7.22 7.99 11.30
CA LEU A 59 6.62 6.65 11.37
C LEU A 59 7.03 5.81 10.16
N VAL A 60 7.43 4.57 10.42
CA VAL A 60 7.57 3.52 9.40
C VAL A 60 6.76 2.31 9.82
N ILE A 61 5.87 1.86 8.94
CA ILE A 61 5.12 0.63 9.08
C ILE A 61 5.75 -0.41 8.16
N ALA A 62 6.25 -1.49 8.75
CA ALA A 62 6.89 -2.59 8.03
C ALA A 62 6.10 -3.88 8.17
N HIS A 63 5.78 -4.51 7.03
CA HIS A 63 5.11 -5.80 6.97
C HIS A 63 5.98 -6.83 6.28
N LEU A 64 6.03 -8.03 6.85
CA LEU A 64 6.72 -9.18 6.31
C LEU A 64 5.78 -10.39 6.45
N ALA A 65 5.58 -11.10 5.36
CA ALA A 65 4.84 -12.36 5.38
C ALA A 65 5.67 -13.46 4.73
N ASN A 66 5.65 -14.64 5.35
CA ASN A 66 6.11 -15.90 4.79
C ASN A 66 5.05 -16.48 3.83
N SER A 67 4.50 -15.63 2.99
CA SER A 67 3.60 -15.98 1.91
C SER A 67 3.80 -15.01 0.75
N ASP A 68 3.78 -15.53 -0.47
CA ASP A 68 3.74 -14.74 -1.70
C ASP A 68 2.36 -14.11 -1.99
N ARG A 69 1.36 -14.29 -1.10
CA ARG A 69 -0.06 -13.96 -1.36
C ARG A 69 -0.75 -13.11 -0.30
N ALA A 70 0.00 -12.62 0.67
CA ALA A 70 -0.53 -11.64 1.61
C ALA A 70 -0.53 -10.25 0.96
N TYR A 71 -1.69 -9.61 0.90
CA TYR A 71 -1.81 -8.25 0.39
C TYR A 71 -1.56 -7.23 1.52
N LEU A 72 -0.26 -6.98 1.76
CA LEU A 72 0.22 -6.29 2.95
C LEU A 72 0.05 -4.76 2.95
N SER A 73 -0.22 -4.14 1.80
CA SER A 73 -0.32 -2.68 1.70
C SER A 73 -1.57 -2.12 2.36
N LEU A 74 -2.70 -2.83 2.30
CA LEU A 74 -3.95 -2.38 2.91
C LEU A 74 -3.88 -2.35 4.45
N PHE A 75 -3.14 -3.29 5.05
CA PHE A 75 -2.86 -3.23 6.49
C PHE A 75 -2.11 -1.97 6.89
N SER A 76 -1.30 -1.37 6.01
CA SER A 76 -0.58 -0.14 6.32
C SER A 76 -1.54 1.05 6.44
N TYR A 77 -2.63 1.05 5.68
CA TYR A 77 -3.67 2.07 5.76
C TYR A 77 -4.52 1.89 7.01
N TYR A 78 -4.90 0.64 7.34
CA TYR A 78 -5.55 0.33 8.61
C TYR A 78 -4.73 0.82 9.81
N ILE A 79 -3.44 0.47 9.87
CA ILE A 79 -2.57 0.86 10.98
C ILE A 79 -2.38 2.39 11.02
N ALA A 80 -2.23 3.04 9.87
CA ALA A 80 -2.13 4.50 9.81
C ALA A 80 -3.41 5.19 10.31
N ASP A 81 -4.59 4.67 9.94
CA ASP A 81 -5.87 5.16 10.43
C ASP A 81 -5.96 5.10 11.96
N GLU A 82 -5.54 3.98 12.56
CA GLU A 82 -5.55 3.81 14.02
C GLU A 82 -4.49 4.68 14.73
N ILE A 83 -3.25 4.75 14.22
CA ILE A 83 -2.16 5.50 14.84
C ILE A 83 -2.39 7.00 14.78
N PHE A 84 -2.87 7.51 13.64
CA PHE A 84 -3.09 8.93 13.42
C PHE A 84 -4.51 9.40 13.80
N GLY A 85 -5.42 8.47 14.16
CA GLY A 85 -6.80 8.79 14.51
C GLY A 85 -7.60 9.32 13.32
N LEU A 86 -7.36 8.79 12.12
CA LEU A 86 -7.96 9.27 10.88
C LEU A 86 -9.39 8.72 10.69
N PRO A 87 -10.25 9.41 9.92
CA PRO A 87 -11.59 8.91 9.62
C PRO A 87 -11.55 7.57 8.88
N LYS A 88 -12.34 6.59 9.30
CA LYS A 88 -12.44 5.28 8.63
C LYS A 88 -13.36 5.37 7.40
N THR A 89 -12.78 5.60 6.24
CA THR A 89 -13.47 5.73 4.95
C THR A 89 -13.69 4.40 4.22
N ALA A 90 -12.96 3.37 4.63
CA ALA A 90 -13.07 1.99 4.17
C ALA A 90 -12.67 1.03 5.30
N ASP A 91 -13.07 -0.23 5.21
CA ASP A 91 -12.56 -1.29 6.09
C ASP A 91 -11.33 -1.94 5.46
N TRP A 92 -10.19 -1.27 5.62
CA TRP A 92 -8.93 -1.73 5.02
C TRP A 92 -8.49 -3.10 5.52
N ALA A 93 -8.84 -3.46 6.76
CA ALA A 93 -8.48 -4.76 7.33
C ALA A 93 -9.31 -5.87 6.71
N GLU A 94 -10.62 -5.68 6.57
CA GLU A 94 -11.49 -6.62 5.88
C GLU A 94 -11.09 -6.75 4.39
N ASP A 95 -10.83 -5.63 3.71
CA ASP A 95 -10.38 -5.63 2.31
C ASP A 95 -9.04 -6.35 2.14
N ALA A 96 -8.10 -6.18 3.08
CA ALA A 96 -6.82 -6.89 3.08
C ALA A 96 -7.02 -8.41 3.19
N VAL A 97 -7.89 -8.84 4.11
CA VAL A 97 -8.21 -10.26 4.33
C VAL A 97 -8.89 -10.85 3.11
N ASN A 98 -9.91 -10.17 2.58
CA ASN A 98 -10.67 -10.64 1.42
C ASN A 98 -9.79 -10.69 0.16
N THR A 99 -8.96 -9.67 -0.08
CA THR A 99 -8.02 -9.64 -1.20
C THR A 99 -6.99 -10.77 -1.08
N SER A 100 -6.40 -10.95 0.11
CA SER A 100 -5.45 -12.05 0.35
C SER A 100 -6.12 -13.40 0.12
N ARG A 101 -7.35 -13.62 0.63
CA ARG A 101 -8.12 -14.85 0.40
C ARG A 101 -8.31 -15.13 -1.08
N SER A 102 -8.76 -14.15 -1.86
CA SER A 102 -8.92 -14.29 -3.31
C SER A 102 -7.61 -14.68 -4.00
N MET A 103 -6.47 -14.11 -3.59
CA MET A 103 -5.16 -14.52 -4.12
C MET A 103 -4.80 -15.97 -3.80
N PHE A 104 -5.13 -16.44 -2.58
CA PHE A 104 -4.94 -17.85 -2.20
C PHE A 104 -5.84 -18.78 -3.01
N GLU A 105 -7.12 -18.45 -3.16
CA GLU A 105 -8.09 -19.25 -3.93
C GLU A 105 -7.72 -19.31 -5.41
N ALA A 106 -7.29 -18.18 -5.99
CA ALA A 106 -6.83 -18.09 -7.38
C ALA A 106 -5.71 -19.09 -7.66
N ARG A 107 -4.71 -19.14 -6.78
CA ARG A 107 -3.60 -20.09 -6.90
C ARG A 107 -4.05 -21.53 -6.77
N ALA A 108 -4.96 -21.80 -5.83
CA ALA A 108 -5.46 -23.15 -5.58
C ALA A 108 -6.39 -23.66 -6.72
N GLY A 109 -6.70 -22.81 -7.71
CA GLY A 109 -7.67 -23.13 -8.76
C GLY A 109 -9.11 -23.17 -8.24
N LEU A 110 -9.38 -22.48 -7.14
CA LEU A 110 -10.68 -22.45 -6.46
C LEU A 110 -11.54 -21.24 -6.84
N MET A 111 -10.97 -20.24 -7.54
CA MET A 111 -11.77 -19.17 -8.15
C MET A 111 -12.52 -19.74 -9.36
N LYS A 112 -13.85 -19.65 -9.32
CA LYS A 112 -14.74 -19.94 -10.46
C LYS A 112 -14.80 -18.78 -11.44
#